data_AF-A0A939C5G7-F1
#
_entry.id   AF-A0A939C5G7-F1
#
_cell.length_a   1.000
_cell.length_b   1.000
_cell.length_c   1.000
_cell.angle_alpha   90.00
_cell.angle_beta   90.00
_cell.angle_gamma   90.00
#
_symmetry.space_group_name_H-M   'P 1'
#
loop_
_entity.id
_entity.type
_entity.pdbx_description
1 polymer ?
#
loop_
_entity_poly.entity_id
_entity_poly.type
_entity_poly.pdbx_seq_one_letter_code
_entity_poly.pdbx_strand_id
1 'polypeptide(L)'
;MTTTDFWADFDAPAQAPAVEARPTTPASAAVATPAPSPAPVPAAAPQVDPASSADDLVTGLGSIDTTGGRVSVSEKSMINARADVNQLLPLKYTWAWEKYLAGCNNQWMPTEVGMQADIALWKAPAGSPGGLTEAERTMLKRNLGFFATAESLVANNIVLAVYRNLTNPECRQYLLRQAFEEAVHTHTFQYICTSLGLDEGELFNMYREVPSITEKDAWALQYTQSLEDPSFRTGTPETDQAFLRDLIAFYVIFEGMWFYTGFAQILSLGRRNKMVGIAEQYQYILRDESIHLNFGIDVINQIKIENPHLWTPEFQAEVSGMLAKACELEIAYGRDTMPTGMLGLTAEQCERYMHFITNRRCGQIGLPPLFADTDNPFPWMSEMMDLKKEKNFFETRVIEYQTGSGLSW
;
A
#
# COMPACT_ATOMS: atom_id res chain seq x y z
N MET A 1 -14.89 -5.50 20.62
CA MET A 1 -13.94 -6.58 20.21
C MET A 1 -12.54 -6.02 20.33
N THR A 2 -11.67 -6.78 20.96
CA THR A 2 -10.30 -6.40 21.31
C THR A 2 -9.39 -6.33 20.09
N THR A 3 -8.47 -5.38 20.12
CA THR A 3 -7.53 -4.88 19.11
C THR A 3 -6.38 -5.83 18.80
N THR A 4 -6.66 -7.05 18.39
CA THR A 4 -5.63 -8.02 17.98
C THR A 4 -6.13 -8.81 16.79
N ASP A 5 -5.81 -8.36 15.57
CA ASP A 5 -5.52 -9.24 14.42
C ASP A 5 -5.27 -8.43 13.14
N PHE A 6 -4.19 -7.64 13.15
CA PHE A 6 -3.66 -6.98 11.95
C PHE A 6 -2.96 -7.96 10.97
N TRP A 7 -2.68 -9.19 11.44
CA TRP A 7 -1.85 -10.21 10.75
C TRP A 7 -2.49 -11.60 10.69
N ALA A 8 -3.73 -11.79 11.15
CA ALA A 8 -4.36 -13.13 11.19
C ALA A 8 -4.59 -13.76 9.82
N ASP A 9 -4.45 -13.00 8.74
CA ASP A 9 -4.87 -13.48 7.45
C ASP A 9 -3.98 -14.59 6.89
N PHE A 10 -2.76 -14.84 7.36
CA PHE A 10 -1.86 -15.79 6.65
C PHE A 10 -2.26 -17.27 6.79
N ASP A 11 -3.01 -17.65 7.82
CA ASP A 11 -3.42 -19.05 8.08
C ASP A 11 -4.93 -19.28 8.36
N ALA A 12 -5.80 -18.27 8.27
CA ALA A 12 -7.22 -18.43 8.64
C ALA A 12 -8.19 -18.46 7.43
N PRO A 13 -9.13 -19.43 7.35
CA PRO A 13 -10.22 -19.40 6.37
C PRO A 13 -11.28 -18.34 6.75
N ALA A 14 -11.77 -17.62 5.74
CA ALA A 14 -12.67 -16.48 5.86
C ALA A 14 -13.97 -16.79 6.64
N GLN A 15 -14.30 -15.98 7.65
CA GLN A 15 -15.63 -15.92 8.25
C GLN A 15 -16.11 -14.48 8.43
N ALA A 16 -17.39 -14.27 8.09
CA ALA A 16 -18.08 -12.98 8.14
C ALA A 16 -18.50 -12.58 9.58
N PRO A 17 -18.61 -11.29 9.92
CA PRO A 17 -18.86 -10.85 11.30
C PRO A 17 -20.36 -10.83 11.66
N ALA A 18 -20.65 -11.16 12.91
CA ALA A 18 -21.97 -11.05 13.53
C ALA A 18 -22.14 -9.73 14.31
N VAL A 19 -23.36 -9.20 14.27
CA VAL A 19 -23.81 -7.91 14.83
C VAL A 19 -24.28 -8.07 16.27
N GLU A 20 -23.87 -7.19 17.19
CA GLU A 20 -24.64 -6.97 18.43
C GLU A 20 -24.45 -5.57 19.07
N ALA A 21 -25.43 -5.20 19.89
CA ALA A 21 -25.95 -3.84 20.09
C ALA A 21 -25.35 -3.03 21.27
N ARG A 22 -25.50 -1.70 21.18
CA ARG A 22 -25.12 -0.69 22.20
C ARG A 22 -26.01 -0.69 23.45
N PRO A 23 -25.46 -0.18 24.57
CA PRO A 23 -26.24 0.62 25.51
C PRO A 23 -25.71 2.06 25.71
N THR A 24 -26.62 2.86 26.25
CA THR A 24 -26.73 4.32 26.32
C THR A 24 -25.97 5.00 27.46
N THR A 25 -25.62 6.27 27.26
CA THR A 25 -25.15 7.25 28.25
C THR A 25 -26.29 7.84 29.11
N PRO A 26 -25.94 8.41 30.28
CA PRO A 26 -26.60 9.61 30.77
C PRO A 26 -25.62 10.77 31.08
N ALA A 27 -26.20 11.95 31.29
CA ALA A 27 -25.62 13.26 31.04
C ALA A 27 -25.20 14.07 32.30
N SER A 28 -24.42 15.13 32.00
CA SER A 28 -24.42 16.49 32.59
C SER A 28 -23.78 16.77 33.97
N ALA A 29 -22.84 17.74 33.96
CA ALA A 29 -22.78 18.84 34.94
C ALA A 29 -22.05 20.07 34.35
N ALA A 30 -22.62 21.27 34.55
CA ALA A 30 -22.06 22.59 34.25
C ALA A 30 -21.04 23.01 35.35
N VAL A 31 -20.11 23.97 35.22
CA VAL A 31 -20.24 25.44 35.04
C VAL A 31 -18.80 26.02 35.00
N ALA A 32 -18.53 27.09 34.23
CA ALA A 32 -17.93 28.37 34.69
C ALA A 32 -17.39 29.23 33.52
N THR A 33 -17.84 30.48 33.48
CA THR A 33 -17.46 31.56 32.55
C THR A 33 -16.31 32.42 33.09
N PRO A 34 -15.46 33.01 32.21
CA PRO A 34 -14.75 34.25 32.51
C PRO A 34 -15.15 35.41 31.57
N ALA A 35 -14.84 36.62 32.04
CA ALA A 35 -15.28 37.95 31.60
C ALA A 35 -14.60 38.47 30.28
N PRO A 36 -15.07 39.60 29.69
CA PRO A 36 -14.84 39.92 28.27
C PRO A 36 -13.54 40.66 27.99
N SER A 37 -12.97 40.42 26.80
CA SER A 37 -11.84 41.15 26.20
C SER A 37 -12.35 42.11 25.10
N PRO A 38 -11.65 43.22 24.77
CA PRO A 38 -12.22 44.32 23.98
C PRO A 38 -12.32 44.01 22.48
N ALA A 39 -13.26 44.68 21.83
CA ALA A 39 -13.70 44.43 20.45
C ALA A 39 -12.59 44.63 19.39
N PRO A 40 -12.53 43.78 18.34
CA PRO A 40 -11.73 44.05 17.16
C PRO A 40 -12.46 44.99 16.18
N VAL A 41 -11.68 45.85 15.55
CA VAL A 41 -12.04 46.74 14.43
C VAL A 41 -12.59 45.91 13.26
N PRO A 42 -13.64 46.33 12.53
CA PRO A 42 -14.23 45.52 11.48
C PRO A 42 -13.29 45.50 10.26
N ALA A 43 -12.60 44.38 10.06
CA ALA A 43 -12.08 44.03 8.75
C ALA A 43 -13.27 43.67 7.86
N ALA A 44 -13.34 44.26 6.67
CA ALA A 44 -14.35 43.91 5.68
C ALA A 44 -14.31 42.39 5.44
N ALA A 45 -15.45 41.72 5.64
CA ALA A 45 -15.58 40.30 5.38
C ALA A 45 -15.27 40.06 3.89
N PRO A 46 -14.44 39.05 3.55
CA PRO A 46 -14.28 38.65 2.17
C PRO A 46 -15.66 38.27 1.62
N GLN A 47 -16.04 38.82 0.47
CA GLN A 47 -17.25 38.40 -0.22
C GLN A 47 -17.09 36.93 -0.61
N VAL A 48 -17.94 36.07 -0.05
CA VAL A 48 -17.99 34.64 -0.35
C VAL A 48 -19.09 34.44 -1.37
N ASP A 49 -18.71 33.99 -2.58
CA ASP A 49 -19.68 33.61 -3.60
C ASP A 49 -20.46 32.35 -3.12
N PRO A 50 -21.80 32.38 -3.13
CA PRO A 50 -22.63 31.36 -2.48
C PRO A 50 -22.83 30.08 -3.29
N ALA A 51 -22.11 29.90 -4.40
CA ALA A 51 -22.28 28.75 -5.28
C ALA A 51 -21.01 27.87 -5.26
N SER A 52 -20.86 27.02 -4.24
CA SER A 52 -19.91 25.91 -4.31
C SER A 52 -20.42 24.91 -5.35
N SER A 53 -19.62 24.63 -6.37
CA SER A 53 -19.89 23.55 -7.32
C SER A 53 -19.75 22.19 -6.62
N ALA A 54 -20.24 21.10 -7.23
CA ALA A 54 -19.97 19.76 -6.70
C ALA A 54 -18.46 19.44 -6.65
N ASP A 55 -17.66 20.10 -7.50
CA ASP A 55 -16.20 19.96 -7.59
C ASP A 55 -15.46 20.50 -6.36
N ASP A 56 -16.03 21.52 -5.75
CA ASP A 56 -15.50 22.21 -4.58
C ASP A 56 -15.54 21.33 -3.32
N LEU A 57 -16.55 20.47 -3.20
CA LEU A 57 -16.76 19.57 -2.06
C LEU A 57 -15.88 18.32 -2.13
N VAL A 58 -15.61 17.81 -3.33
CA VAL A 58 -14.77 16.60 -3.55
C VAL A 58 -13.31 16.89 -3.28
N THR A 59 -12.81 18.04 -3.72
CA THR A 59 -11.41 18.43 -3.53
C THR A 59 -11.15 19.05 -2.15
N GLY A 60 -12.17 19.67 -1.54
CA GLY A 60 -12.03 20.47 -0.33
C GLY A 60 -11.42 21.86 -0.58
N LEU A 61 -11.22 22.24 -1.85
CA LEU A 61 -10.55 23.50 -2.22
C LEU A 61 -11.50 24.64 -2.60
N GLY A 62 -12.81 24.39 -2.61
CA GLY A 62 -13.77 25.40 -3.01
C GLY A 62 -14.11 26.45 -1.95
N SER A 63 -15.16 27.22 -2.20
CA SER A 63 -15.62 28.25 -1.26
C SER A 63 -16.10 27.63 0.06
N ILE A 64 -15.74 28.27 1.17
CA ILE A 64 -16.15 27.83 2.51
C ILE A 64 -17.63 28.15 2.69
N ASP A 65 -18.47 27.12 2.82
CA ASP A 65 -19.88 27.27 3.18
C ASP A 65 -20.02 27.64 4.67
N THR A 66 -20.15 28.95 4.94
CA THR A 66 -20.37 29.45 6.31
C THR A 66 -21.76 29.16 6.87
N THR A 67 -22.68 28.62 6.06
CA THR A 67 -24.05 28.28 6.44
C THR A 67 -24.26 26.79 6.70
N GLY A 68 -23.27 25.96 6.36
CA GLY A 68 -23.30 24.51 6.52
C GLY A 68 -23.38 24.05 7.99
N GLY A 69 -24.08 22.93 8.21
CA GLY A 69 -24.10 22.24 9.50
C GLY A 69 -22.78 21.53 9.80
N ARG A 70 -22.59 21.08 11.05
CA ARG A 70 -21.47 20.19 11.40
C ARG A 70 -21.61 18.85 10.68
N VAL A 71 -20.51 18.28 10.22
CA VAL A 71 -20.48 16.96 9.56
C VAL A 71 -20.98 15.87 10.51
N SER A 72 -21.89 15.04 10.01
CA SER A 72 -22.33 13.81 10.65
C SER A 72 -21.68 12.59 10.01
N VAL A 73 -21.52 11.50 10.79
CA VAL A 73 -20.93 10.24 10.29
C VAL A 73 -21.69 9.70 9.07
N SER A 74 -23.02 9.87 9.02
CA SER A 74 -23.87 9.38 7.93
C SER A 74 -23.66 10.08 6.59
N GLU A 75 -23.05 11.28 6.58
CA GLU A 75 -22.80 12.04 5.35
C GLU A 75 -21.47 11.67 4.68
N LYS A 76 -20.61 10.91 5.38
CA LYS A 76 -19.32 10.45 4.87
C LYS A 76 -19.50 9.16 4.07
N SER A 77 -18.78 9.04 2.96
CA SER A 77 -18.78 7.88 2.04
C SER A 77 -17.37 7.69 1.47
N MET A 78 -17.02 6.49 1.01
CA MET A 78 -15.71 6.23 0.41
C MET A 78 -15.50 7.04 -0.88
N ILE A 79 -16.53 7.06 -1.72
CA ILE A 79 -16.60 7.81 -2.97
C ILE A 79 -17.91 8.62 -3.00
N ASN A 80 -17.94 9.68 -3.80
CA ASN A 80 -19.13 10.49 -4.06
C ASN A 80 -19.80 11.06 -2.79
N ALA A 81 -19.01 11.29 -1.73
CA ALA A 81 -19.51 11.86 -0.48
C ALA A 81 -19.94 13.32 -0.65
N ARG A 82 -20.90 13.75 0.19
CA ARG A 82 -21.37 15.14 0.26
C ARG A 82 -20.86 15.89 1.50
N ALA A 83 -20.29 15.17 2.47
CA ALA A 83 -19.70 15.75 3.66
C ALA A 83 -18.49 16.64 3.30
N ASP A 84 -18.26 17.68 4.11
CA ASP A 84 -17.05 18.48 4.03
C ASP A 84 -15.81 17.62 4.30
N VAL A 85 -15.08 17.30 3.23
CA VAL A 85 -13.90 16.42 3.25
C VAL A 85 -12.72 17.05 4.01
N ASN A 86 -12.76 18.35 4.32
CA ASN A 86 -11.71 19.00 5.12
C ASN A 86 -11.84 18.69 6.62
N GLN A 87 -12.99 18.19 7.08
CA GLN A 87 -13.24 17.91 8.50
C GLN A 87 -12.98 16.42 8.81
N LEU A 88 -11.85 16.14 9.45
CA LEU A 88 -11.48 14.77 9.87
C LEU A 88 -12.53 14.12 10.78
N LEU A 89 -13.05 14.90 11.74
CA LEU A 89 -14.00 14.41 12.73
C LEU A 89 -15.45 14.70 12.34
N PRO A 90 -16.40 13.82 12.73
CA PRO A 90 -16.20 12.53 13.39
C PRO A 90 -15.68 11.44 12.42
N LEU A 91 -14.90 10.50 12.93
CA LEU A 91 -14.41 9.35 12.13
C LEU A 91 -15.56 8.39 11.81
N LYS A 92 -15.62 7.91 10.55
CA LYS A 92 -16.51 6.84 10.10
C LYS A 92 -15.75 5.53 9.93
N TYR A 93 -14.61 5.58 9.22
CA TYR A 93 -13.81 4.40 8.92
C TYR A 93 -12.63 4.30 9.88
N THR A 94 -12.87 3.77 11.08
CA THR A 94 -11.82 3.65 12.11
C THR A 94 -10.67 2.75 11.69
N TRP A 95 -10.94 1.76 10.84
CA TRP A 95 -9.90 0.89 10.26
C TRP A 95 -8.86 1.70 9.46
N ALA A 96 -9.26 2.76 8.74
CA ALA A 96 -8.33 3.61 7.99
C ALA A 96 -7.43 4.41 8.95
N TRP A 97 -8.02 4.91 10.04
CA TRP A 97 -7.29 5.61 11.08
C TRP A 97 -6.29 4.70 11.82
N GLU A 98 -6.68 3.46 12.11
CA GLU A 98 -5.80 2.46 12.73
C GLU A 98 -4.61 2.13 11.83
N LYS A 99 -4.81 1.98 10.52
CA LYS A 99 -3.72 1.79 9.56
C LYS A 99 -2.81 3.01 9.47
N TYR A 100 -3.35 4.22 9.55
CA TYR A 100 -2.54 5.45 9.61
C TYR A 100 -1.63 5.46 10.83
N LEU A 101 -2.17 5.14 12.01
CA LEU A 101 -1.37 5.05 13.23
C LEU A 101 -0.31 3.94 13.15
N ALA A 102 -0.66 2.79 12.56
CA ALA A 102 0.27 1.68 12.35
C ALA A 102 1.44 2.08 11.43
N GLY A 103 1.16 2.73 10.30
CA GLY A 103 2.18 3.27 9.40
C GLY A 103 3.08 4.29 10.10
N CYS A 104 2.52 5.23 10.88
CA CYS A 104 3.32 6.17 11.67
C CYS A 104 4.26 5.48 12.67
N ASN A 105 3.81 4.41 13.32
CA ASN A 105 4.64 3.64 14.25
C ASN A 105 5.76 2.85 13.56
N ASN A 106 5.65 2.63 12.26
CA ASN A 106 6.61 1.91 11.44
C ASN A 106 7.70 2.81 10.83
N GLN A 107 7.88 4.05 11.31
CA GLN A 107 8.90 4.94 10.76
C GLN A 107 10.30 4.30 10.73
N TRP A 108 10.96 4.39 9.57
CA TRP A 108 12.34 3.93 9.33
C TRP A 108 12.97 4.79 8.23
N MET A 109 14.30 4.74 8.10
CA MET A 109 15.03 5.35 6.98
C MET A 109 16.04 4.38 6.40
N PRO A 110 16.20 4.28 5.06
CA PRO A 110 17.12 3.32 4.45
C PRO A 110 18.58 3.49 4.89
N THR A 111 18.99 4.73 5.16
CA THR A 111 20.35 5.07 5.63
C THR A 111 20.68 4.54 7.04
N GLU A 112 19.68 4.04 7.79
CA GLU A 112 19.89 3.40 9.09
C GLU A 112 20.43 1.97 8.93
N VAL A 113 20.26 1.36 7.75
CA VAL A 113 20.74 0.01 7.43
C VAL A 113 22.16 0.05 6.86
N GLY A 114 23.06 -0.72 7.47
CA GLY A 114 24.47 -0.78 7.08
C GLY A 114 24.71 -1.58 5.80
N MET A 115 25.26 -0.95 4.76
CA MET A 115 25.51 -1.58 3.45
C MET A 115 26.91 -2.21 3.27
N GLN A 116 27.76 -2.22 4.30
CA GLN A 116 29.18 -2.60 4.14
C GLN A 116 29.39 -4.06 3.70
N ALA A 117 28.61 -5.00 4.26
CA ALA A 117 28.69 -6.41 3.87
C ALA A 117 28.25 -6.61 2.41
N ASP A 118 27.17 -5.94 2.02
CA ASP A 118 26.60 -5.97 0.67
C ASP A 118 27.56 -5.37 -0.36
N ILE A 119 28.21 -4.25 -0.04
CA ILE A 119 29.24 -3.63 -0.88
C ILE A 119 30.42 -4.58 -1.09
N ALA A 120 30.92 -5.22 -0.02
CA ALA A 120 32.02 -6.16 -0.11
C ALA A 120 31.64 -7.39 -0.96
N LEU A 121 30.44 -7.94 -0.75
CA LEU A 121 29.93 -9.09 -1.49
C LEU A 121 29.68 -8.75 -2.97
N TRP A 122 29.16 -7.57 -3.27
CA TRP A 122 28.93 -7.09 -4.63
C TRP A 122 30.24 -6.83 -5.39
N LYS A 123 31.31 -6.38 -4.72
CA LYS A 123 32.62 -6.17 -5.36
C LYS A 123 33.42 -7.45 -5.57
N ALA A 124 33.12 -8.51 -4.84
CA ALA A 124 33.78 -9.80 -5.01
C ALA A 124 33.52 -10.36 -6.44
N PRO A 125 34.51 -10.95 -7.12
CA PRO A 125 34.30 -11.54 -8.45
C PRO A 125 33.14 -12.54 -8.45
N ALA A 126 32.31 -12.52 -9.48
CA ALA A 126 31.18 -13.43 -9.58
C ALA A 126 31.65 -14.89 -9.59
N GLY A 127 30.93 -15.75 -8.88
CA GLY A 127 31.29 -17.17 -8.72
C GLY A 127 32.49 -17.43 -7.79
N SER A 128 33.04 -16.41 -7.14
CA SER A 128 34.02 -16.62 -6.05
C SER A 128 33.39 -17.40 -4.88
N PRO A 129 34.17 -18.15 -4.10
CA PRO A 129 33.65 -18.88 -2.94
C PRO A 129 32.92 -17.94 -1.97
N GLY A 130 31.62 -18.19 -1.75
CA GLY A 130 30.76 -17.33 -0.92
C GLY A 130 30.23 -16.07 -1.62
N GLY A 131 30.71 -15.74 -2.82
CA GLY A 131 30.27 -14.61 -3.65
C GLY A 131 28.92 -14.81 -4.34
N LEU A 132 28.46 -13.79 -5.06
CA LEU A 132 27.27 -13.89 -5.93
C LEU A 132 27.60 -14.60 -7.24
N THR A 133 26.70 -15.45 -7.73
CA THR A 133 26.75 -15.98 -9.10
C THR A 133 26.23 -14.94 -10.10
N GLU A 134 26.49 -15.11 -11.39
CA GLU A 134 25.93 -14.23 -12.43
C GLU A 134 24.39 -14.27 -12.47
N ALA A 135 23.79 -15.42 -12.19
CA ALA A 135 22.34 -15.55 -12.07
C ALA A 135 21.79 -14.77 -10.87
N GLU A 136 22.48 -14.81 -9.71
CA GLU A 136 22.11 -14.03 -8.53
C GLU A 136 22.26 -12.51 -8.78
N ARG A 137 23.30 -12.09 -9.50
CA ARG A 137 23.50 -10.67 -9.89
C ARG A 137 22.45 -10.20 -10.87
N THR A 138 22.12 -11.01 -11.88
CA THR A 138 21.06 -10.69 -12.85
C THR A 138 19.73 -10.53 -12.13
N MET A 139 19.33 -11.49 -11.31
CA MET A 139 18.08 -11.41 -10.56
C MET A 139 18.05 -10.16 -9.68
N LEU A 140 19.12 -9.88 -8.93
CA LEU A 140 19.20 -8.70 -8.08
C LEU A 140 19.04 -7.41 -8.89
N LYS A 141 19.73 -7.26 -10.03
CA LYS A 141 19.62 -6.07 -10.88
C LYS A 141 18.20 -5.91 -11.46
N ARG A 142 17.58 -7.00 -11.94
CA ARG A 142 16.21 -6.96 -12.50
C ARG A 142 15.18 -6.59 -11.45
N ASN A 143 15.31 -7.15 -10.25
CA ASN A 143 14.46 -6.84 -9.12
C ASN A 143 14.60 -5.37 -8.70
N LEU A 144 15.84 -4.91 -8.45
CA LEU A 144 16.09 -3.52 -8.10
C LEU A 144 15.62 -2.55 -9.20
N GLY A 145 15.81 -2.89 -10.47
CA GLY A 145 15.39 -2.05 -11.60
C GLY A 145 13.87 -1.95 -11.77
N PHE A 146 13.12 -3.02 -11.46
CA PHE A 146 11.67 -2.96 -11.41
C PHE A 146 11.18 -2.07 -10.25
N PHE A 147 11.66 -2.34 -9.03
CA PHE A 147 11.20 -1.59 -7.86
C PHE A 147 11.62 -0.11 -7.90
N ALA A 148 12.80 0.22 -8.42
CA ALA A 148 13.32 1.60 -8.45
C ALA A 148 12.35 2.62 -9.07
N THR A 149 11.55 2.21 -10.06
CA THR A 149 10.50 3.06 -10.66
C THR A 149 9.09 2.68 -10.23
N ALA A 150 8.84 1.43 -9.87
CA ALA A 150 7.51 0.99 -9.44
C ALA A 150 6.98 1.78 -8.23
N GLU A 151 7.81 2.04 -7.21
CA GLU A 151 7.37 2.82 -6.04
C GLU A 151 6.90 4.21 -6.43
N SER A 152 7.57 4.82 -7.42
CA SER A 152 7.15 6.12 -7.97
C SER A 152 5.85 6.02 -8.77
N LEU A 153 5.60 4.91 -9.47
CA LEU A 153 4.32 4.68 -10.15
C LEU A 153 3.17 4.58 -9.14
N VAL A 154 3.36 3.83 -8.04
CA VAL A 154 2.39 3.71 -6.95
C VAL A 154 2.14 5.08 -6.30
N ALA A 155 3.19 5.80 -5.93
CA ALA A 155 3.08 7.14 -5.34
C ALA A 155 2.33 8.12 -6.25
N ASN A 156 2.67 8.14 -7.54
CA ASN A 156 2.00 9.00 -8.52
C ASN A 156 0.53 8.64 -8.66
N ASN A 157 0.18 7.34 -8.72
CA ASN A 157 -1.21 6.91 -8.75
C ASN A 157 -1.98 7.37 -7.51
N ILE A 158 -1.39 7.21 -6.32
CA ILE A 158 -2.01 7.65 -5.06
C ILE A 158 -2.35 9.14 -5.13
N VAL A 159 -1.39 9.97 -5.51
CA VAL A 159 -1.55 11.44 -5.46
C VAL A 159 -2.42 11.96 -6.60
N LEU A 160 -2.24 11.45 -7.81
CA LEU A 160 -2.86 12.01 -9.03
C LEU A 160 -4.23 11.40 -9.35
N ALA A 161 -4.51 10.18 -8.89
CA ALA A 161 -5.77 9.49 -9.15
C ALA A 161 -6.53 9.18 -7.86
N VAL A 162 -5.93 8.42 -6.93
CA VAL A 162 -6.69 7.84 -5.79
C VAL A 162 -7.16 8.91 -4.81
N TYR A 163 -6.26 9.80 -4.37
CA TYR A 163 -6.55 10.81 -3.35
C TYR A 163 -7.74 11.70 -3.74
N ARG A 164 -7.82 12.09 -5.02
CA ARG A 164 -8.90 12.94 -5.54
C ARG A 164 -10.26 12.24 -5.46
N ASN A 165 -10.33 11.00 -5.91
CA ASN A 165 -11.60 10.26 -6.02
C ASN A 165 -12.06 9.65 -4.69
N LEU A 166 -11.14 9.47 -3.73
CA LEU A 166 -11.48 9.02 -2.39
C LEU A 166 -11.97 10.19 -1.52
N THR A 167 -13.29 10.34 -1.40
CA THR A 167 -13.96 11.49 -0.76
C THR A 167 -14.11 11.33 0.75
N ASN A 168 -13.06 10.85 1.44
CA ASN A 168 -13.09 10.63 2.88
C ASN A 168 -11.80 11.10 3.57
N PRO A 169 -11.87 11.94 4.62
CA PRO A 169 -10.69 12.54 5.23
C PRO A 169 -9.76 11.56 5.95
N GLU A 170 -10.29 10.60 6.70
CA GLU A 170 -9.47 9.63 7.46
C GLU A 170 -8.78 8.62 6.55
N CYS A 171 -9.39 8.28 5.41
CA CYS A 171 -8.72 7.49 4.39
C CYS A 171 -7.68 8.33 3.63
N ARG A 172 -7.99 9.61 3.32
CA ARG A 172 -6.99 10.55 2.77
C ARG A 172 -5.79 10.73 3.71
N GLN A 173 -6.02 10.76 5.02
CA GLN A 173 -4.94 10.81 6.01
C GLN A 173 -4.00 9.61 5.89
N TYR A 174 -4.55 8.40 5.69
CA TYR A 174 -3.74 7.21 5.42
C TYR A 174 -3.00 7.32 4.08
N LEU A 175 -3.65 7.76 3.01
CA LEU A 175 -3.01 7.94 1.70
C LEU A 175 -1.80 8.89 1.76
N LEU A 176 -1.84 9.92 2.60
CA LEU A 176 -0.68 10.79 2.82
C LEU A 176 0.48 10.04 3.49
N ARG A 177 0.19 9.11 4.42
CA ARG A 177 1.20 8.28 5.05
C ARG A 177 1.79 7.27 4.04
N GLN A 178 0.93 6.58 3.29
CA GLN A 178 1.35 5.63 2.26
C GLN A 178 2.21 6.31 1.19
N ALA A 179 1.76 7.44 0.64
CA ALA A 179 2.55 8.18 -0.36
C ALA A 179 3.93 8.62 0.16
N PHE A 180 4.03 8.93 1.46
CA PHE A 180 5.32 9.19 2.08
C PHE A 180 6.17 7.92 2.24
N GLU A 181 5.57 6.78 2.58
CA GLU A 181 6.24 5.48 2.61
C GLU A 181 6.80 5.12 1.22
N GLU A 182 6.06 5.35 0.14
CA GLU A 182 6.59 5.15 -1.23
C GLU A 182 7.79 6.05 -1.56
N ALA A 183 7.84 7.26 -1.00
CA ALA A 183 9.01 8.11 -1.13
C ALA A 183 10.22 7.56 -0.34
N VAL A 184 9.99 6.94 0.82
CA VAL A 184 11.02 6.22 1.58
C VAL A 184 11.47 4.96 0.81
N HIS A 185 10.55 4.23 0.17
CA HIS A 185 10.88 3.09 -0.67
C HIS A 185 11.72 3.53 -1.88
N THR A 186 11.32 4.60 -2.58
CA THR A 186 12.11 5.18 -3.69
C THR A 186 13.51 5.61 -3.23
N HIS A 187 13.61 6.25 -2.06
CA HIS A 187 14.91 6.61 -1.45
C HIS A 187 15.76 5.36 -1.14
N THR A 188 15.13 4.25 -0.76
CA THR A 188 15.82 2.97 -0.53
C THR A 188 16.54 2.48 -1.78
N PHE A 189 15.88 2.50 -2.94
CA PHE A 189 16.51 2.09 -4.20
C PHE A 189 17.62 3.03 -4.66
N GLN A 190 17.47 4.33 -4.42
CA GLN A 190 18.56 5.29 -4.64
C GLN A 190 19.76 4.99 -3.73
N TYR A 191 19.53 4.78 -2.43
CA TYR A 191 20.60 4.48 -1.47
C TYR A 191 21.33 3.17 -1.80
N ILE A 192 20.60 2.12 -2.20
CA ILE A 192 21.18 0.85 -2.65
C ILE A 192 22.03 1.06 -3.91
N CYS A 193 21.49 1.77 -4.91
CA CYS A 193 22.17 2.05 -6.17
C CYS A 193 23.52 2.75 -5.94
N THR A 194 23.50 3.85 -5.17
CA THR A 194 24.71 4.61 -4.84
C THR A 194 25.68 3.79 -3.98
N SER A 195 25.18 3.01 -3.01
CA SER A 195 26.03 2.19 -2.13
C SER A 195 26.81 1.13 -2.91
N LEU A 196 26.13 0.41 -3.80
CA LEU A 196 26.74 -0.64 -4.62
C LEU A 196 27.57 -0.09 -5.79
N GLY A 197 27.43 1.19 -6.11
CA GLY A 197 28.06 1.82 -7.27
C GLY A 197 27.50 1.29 -8.59
N LEU A 198 26.18 1.11 -8.66
CA LEU A 198 25.49 0.75 -9.90
C LEU A 198 25.35 1.97 -10.80
N ASP A 199 25.08 1.73 -12.09
CA ASP A 199 24.72 2.80 -13.01
C ASP A 199 23.27 3.22 -12.74
N GLU A 200 23.08 4.47 -12.30
CA GLU A 200 21.77 5.04 -11.98
C GLU A 200 20.85 5.07 -13.21
N GLY A 201 21.41 5.38 -14.38
CA GLY A 201 20.69 5.39 -15.64
C GLY A 201 20.23 3.99 -16.02
N GLU A 202 21.10 2.99 -15.96
CA GLU A 202 20.73 1.59 -16.23
C GLU A 202 19.62 1.12 -15.28
N LEU A 203 19.74 1.42 -13.98
CA LEU A 203 18.81 0.90 -12.97
C LEU A 203 17.42 1.56 -13.08
N PHE A 204 17.35 2.89 -13.09
CA PHE A 204 16.08 3.61 -13.13
C PHE A 204 15.46 3.66 -14.53
N ASN A 205 16.23 3.37 -15.59
CA ASN A 205 15.70 3.23 -16.94
C ASN A 205 15.22 1.82 -17.28
N MET A 206 15.46 0.84 -16.39
CA MET A 206 15.27 -0.57 -16.70
C MET A 206 13.84 -0.91 -17.13
N TYR A 207 12.84 -0.20 -16.58
CA TYR A 207 11.44 -0.36 -16.97
C TYR A 207 11.12 0.02 -18.42
N ARG A 208 12.03 0.73 -19.12
CA ARG A 208 11.92 1.05 -20.56
C ARG A 208 12.80 0.16 -21.44
N GLU A 209 13.70 -0.63 -20.86
CA GLU A 209 14.72 -1.39 -21.58
C GLU A 209 14.51 -2.91 -21.49
N VAL A 210 13.93 -3.40 -20.39
CA VAL A 210 13.68 -4.82 -20.14
C VAL A 210 12.20 -5.13 -20.42
N PRO A 211 11.87 -5.87 -21.49
CA PRO A 211 10.48 -6.07 -21.92
C PRO A 211 9.56 -6.63 -20.82
N SER A 212 10.04 -7.58 -20.03
CA SER A 212 9.24 -8.20 -18.97
C SER A 212 8.87 -7.21 -17.84
N ILE A 213 9.68 -6.17 -17.63
CA ILE A 213 9.40 -5.09 -16.68
C ILE A 213 8.48 -4.06 -17.35
N THR A 214 8.80 -3.65 -18.59
CA THR A 214 7.99 -2.71 -19.37
C THR A 214 6.54 -3.16 -19.52
N GLU A 215 6.32 -4.45 -19.82
CA GLU A 215 4.98 -5.00 -20.04
C GLU A 215 4.12 -4.98 -18.76
N LYS A 216 4.73 -5.22 -17.60
CA LYS A 216 4.06 -5.08 -16.29
C LYS A 216 3.66 -3.63 -16.04
N ASP A 217 4.61 -2.71 -16.13
CA ASP A 217 4.38 -1.30 -15.80
C ASP A 217 3.39 -0.66 -16.77
N ALA A 218 3.50 -0.95 -18.07
CA ALA A 218 2.57 -0.47 -19.08
C ALA A 218 1.16 -1.02 -18.88
N TRP A 219 1.03 -2.28 -18.44
CA TRP A 219 -0.26 -2.87 -18.13
C TRP A 219 -0.92 -2.18 -16.92
N ALA A 220 -0.18 -1.85 -15.86
CA ALA A 220 -0.76 -1.15 -14.72
C ALA A 220 -1.17 0.29 -15.08
N LEU A 221 -0.31 1.01 -15.82
CA LEU A 221 -0.55 2.40 -16.20
C LEU A 221 -1.82 2.62 -17.02
N GLN A 222 -2.29 1.63 -17.79
CA GLN A 222 -3.52 1.77 -18.58
C GLN A 222 -4.76 2.04 -17.70
N TYR A 223 -4.74 1.63 -16.42
CA TYR A 223 -5.84 1.83 -15.48
C TYR A 223 -5.83 3.23 -14.86
N THR A 224 -4.63 3.79 -14.63
CA THR A 224 -4.46 5.14 -14.07
C THR A 224 -4.62 6.25 -15.10
N GLN A 225 -4.23 6.03 -16.36
CA GLN A 225 -4.22 7.09 -17.39
C GLN A 225 -5.56 7.82 -17.55
N SER A 226 -6.68 7.08 -17.48
CA SER A 226 -8.02 7.70 -17.58
C SER A 226 -8.41 8.49 -16.32
N LEU A 227 -7.83 8.15 -15.18
CA LEU A 227 -8.07 8.80 -13.89
C LEU A 227 -7.21 10.06 -13.72
N GLU A 228 -6.03 10.11 -14.35
CA GLU A 228 -5.17 11.30 -14.37
C GLU A 228 -5.83 12.49 -15.09
N ASP A 229 -6.81 12.23 -15.97
CA ASP A 229 -7.59 13.31 -16.59
C ASP A 229 -8.18 14.22 -15.49
N PRO A 230 -7.85 15.53 -15.48
CA PRO A 230 -8.40 16.49 -14.54
C PRO A 230 -9.93 16.60 -14.57
N SER A 231 -10.57 16.12 -15.63
CA SER A 231 -12.03 16.08 -15.80
C SER A 231 -12.69 14.77 -15.34
N PHE A 232 -11.92 13.70 -15.10
CA PHE A 232 -12.47 12.44 -14.62
C PHE A 232 -13.13 12.63 -13.26
N ARG A 233 -14.36 12.12 -13.10
CA ARG A 233 -15.08 12.10 -11.83
C ARG A 233 -15.76 10.77 -11.64
N THR A 234 -15.71 10.26 -10.41
CA THR A 234 -16.66 9.26 -9.94
C THR A 234 -18.08 9.88 -9.88
N GLY A 235 -19.11 9.04 -9.98
CA GLY A 235 -20.51 9.47 -9.94
C GLY A 235 -21.44 8.71 -10.89
N THR A 236 -20.89 7.96 -11.86
CA THR A 236 -21.64 6.97 -12.65
C THR A 236 -21.09 5.56 -12.41
N PRO A 237 -21.88 4.50 -12.65
CA PRO A 237 -21.41 3.13 -12.50
C PRO A 237 -20.12 2.84 -13.29
N GLU A 238 -19.99 3.39 -14.49
CA GLU A 238 -18.85 3.19 -15.38
C GLU A 238 -17.58 3.84 -14.82
N THR A 239 -17.68 5.09 -14.35
CA THR A 239 -16.54 5.80 -13.76
C THR A 239 -16.15 5.21 -12.40
N ASP A 240 -17.13 4.79 -11.62
CA ASP A 240 -16.85 4.19 -10.30
C ASP A 240 -16.20 2.81 -10.46
N GLN A 241 -16.60 2.03 -11.48
CA GLN A 241 -15.89 0.80 -11.86
C GLN A 241 -14.49 1.09 -12.42
N ALA A 242 -14.28 2.17 -13.18
CA ALA A 242 -12.95 2.56 -13.65
C ALA A 242 -12.01 2.86 -12.46
N PHE A 243 -12.51 3.56 -11.44
CA PHE A 243 -11.78 3.78 -10.21
C PHE A 243 -11.49 2.48 -9.43
N LEU A 244 -12.46 1.55 -9.36
CA LEU A 244 -12.24 0.23 -8.76
C LEU A 244 -11.18 -0.59 -9.51
N ARG A 245 -11.13 -0.53 -10.85
CA ARG A 245 -10.08 -1.21 -11.63
C ARG A 245 -8.69 -0.70 -11.25
N ASP A 246 -8.53 0.61 -11.08
CA ASP A 246 -7.25 1.20 -10.67
C ASP A 246 -6.84 0.77 -9.26
N LEU A 247 -7.76 0.82 -8.29
CA LEU A 247 -7.51 0.32 -6.94
C LEU A 247 -7.07 -1.15 -6.96
N ILE A 248 -7.68 -1.98 -7.79
CA ILE A 248 -7.30 -3.39 -7.94
C ILE A 248 -5.94 -3.52 -8.63
N ALA A 249 -5.68 -2.73 -9.68
CA ALA A 249 -4.41 -2.76 -10.41
C ALA A 249 -3.23 -2.40 -9.50
N PHE A 250 -3.37 -1.40 -8.63
CA PHE A 250 -2.28 -0.94 -7.77
C PHE A 250 -2.20 -1.72 -6.45
N TYR A 251 -3.26 -1.73 -5.63
CA TYR A 251 -3.19 -2.38 -4.33
C TYR A 251 -3.16 -3.90 -4.41
N VAL A 252 -4.01 -4.50 -5.25
CA VAL A 252 -4.17 -5.96 -5.26
C VAL A 252 -3.10 -6.62 -6.14
N ILE A 253 -2.81 -6.03 -7.30
CA ILE A 253 -1.89 -6.59 -8.29
C ILE A 253 -0.46 -6.07 -8.10
N PHE A 254 -0.24 -4.75 -8.15
CA PHE A 254 1.11 -4.20 -8.07
C PHE A 254 1.75 -4.48 -6.71
N GLU A 255 1.16 -3.93 -5.66
CA GLU A 255 1.61 -4.07 -4.26
C GLU A 255 1.30 -5.47 -3.73
N GLY A 256 0.13 -6.01 -4.04
CA GLY A 256 -0.34 -7.29 -3.48
C GLY A 256 0.17 -8.56 -4.16
N MET A 257 0.64 -8.52 -5.41
CA MET A 257 1.09 -9.71 -6.15
C MET A 257 2.54 -9.56 -6.63
N TRP A 258 2.83 -8.53 -7.44
CA TRP A 258 4.14 -8.37 -8.06
C TRP A 258 5.23 -8.07 -7.03
N PHE A 259 4.97 -7.16 -6.08
CA PHE A 259 5.93 -6.87 -5.02
C PHE A 259 6.19 -8.09 -4.13
N TYR A 260 5.17 -8.86 -3.76
CA TYR A 260 5.35 -10.09 -2.98
C TYR A 260 6.25 -11.13 -3.65
N THR A 261 6.18 -11.25 -4.97
CA THR A 261 7.10 -12.13 -5.72
C THR A 261 8.52 -11.58 -5.69
N GLY A 262 8.66 -10.27 -5.85
CA GLY A 262 9.94 -9.57 -5.70
C GLY A 262 10.57 -9.73 -4.31
N PHE A 263 9.76 -9.67 -3.25
CA PHE A 263 10.18 -9.89 -1.87
C PHE A 263 10.69 -11.32 -1.67
N ALA A 264 9.97 -12.33 -2.17
CA ALA A 264 10.43 -13.71 -2.10
C ALA A 264 11.81 -13.91 -2.75
N GLN A 265 12.09 -13.23 -3.87
CA GLN A 265 13.39 -13.31 -4.54
C GLN A 265 14.54 -12.74 -3.70
N ILE A 266 14.39 -11.52 -3.17
CA ILE A 266 15.43 -10.84 -2.40
C ILE A 266 15.61 -11.47 -1.01
N LEU A 267 14.52 -11.78 -0.32
CA LEU A 267 14.58 -12.41 1.00
C LEU A 267 15.14 -13.84 0.93
N SER A 268 15.04 -14.52 -0.22
CA SER A 268 15.75 -15.78 -0.46
C SER A 268 17.28 -15.62 -0.48
N LEU A 269 17.82 -14.47 -0.92
CA LEU A 269 19.25 -14.15 -0.75
C LEU A 269 19.58 -13.90 0.72
N GLY A 270 18.76 -13.09 1.40
CA GLY A 270 18.94 -12.74 2.81
C GLY A 270 19.00 -13.96 3.72
N ARG A 271 18.12 -14.94 3.49
CA ARG A 271 18.10 -16.25 4.21
C ARG A 271 19.37 -17.07 4.01
N ARG A 272 20.11 -16.81 2.94
CA ARG A 272 21.42 -17.43 2.66
C ARG A 272 22.59 -16.55 3.08
N ASN A 273 22.31 -15.52 3.90
CA ASN A 273 23.29 -14.54 4.39
C ASN A 273 24.00 -13.80 3.24
N LYS A 274 23.27 -13.52 2.15
CA LYS A 274 23.74 -12.74 1.00
C LYS A 274 22.90 -11.49 0.85
N MET A 275 23.57 -10.36 0.57
CA MET A 275 22.91 -9.05 0.40
C MET A 275 21.99 -8.72 1.58
N VAL A 276 22.52 -8.86 2.80
CA VAL A 276 21.74 -8.79 4.04
C VAL A 276 21.24 -7.38 4.34
N GLY A 277 21.98 -6.35 3.93
CA GLY A 277 21.53 -4.96 4.03
C GLY A 277 20.36 -4.67 3.10
N ILE A 278 20.39 -5.16 1.85
CA ILE A 278 19.25 -5.07 0.93
C ILE A 278 18.07 -5.89 1.48
N ALA A 279 18.31 -7.11 1.96
CA ALA A 279 17.25 -7.96 2.51
C ALA A 279 16.58 -7.34 3.75
N GLU A 280 17.33 -6.67 4.63
CA GLU A 280 16.79 -5.95 5.78
C GLU A 280 15.91 -4.77 5.35
N GLN A 281 16.35 -3.97 4.37
CA GLN A 281 15.53 -2.89 3.80
C GLN A 281 14.24 -3.43 3.19
N TYR A 282 14.31 -4.54 2.45
CA TYR A 282 13.12 -5.23 1.90
C TYR A 282 12.18 -5.78 2.98
N GLN A 283 12.67 -6.11 4.18
CA GLN A 283 11.79 -6.48 5.29
C GLN A 283 11.02 -5.28 5.85
N TYR A 284 11.61 -4.07 5.81
CA TYR A 284 10.89 -2.86 6.15
C TYR A 284 9.82 -2.55 5.09
N ILE A 285 10.19 -2.55 3.80
CA ILE A 285 9.25 -2.37 2.69
C ILE A 285 8.10 -3.39 2.77
N LEU A 286 8.39 -4.68 2.92
CA LEU A 286 7.35 -5.73 3.06
C LEU A 286 6.38 -5.47 4.23
N ARG A 287 6.87 -4.90 5.34
CA ARG A 287 6.01 -4.56 6.48
C ARG A 287 5.07 -3.43 6.11
N ASP A 288 5.55 -2.42 5.40
CA ASP A 288 4.76 -1.26 5.00
C ASP A 288 3.74 -1.68 3.92
N GLU A 289 4.18 -2.44 2.90
CA GLU A 289 3.32 -3.02 1.84
C GLU A 289 2.18 -3.88 2.36
N SER A 290 2.38 -4.59 3.47
CA SER A 290 1.30 -5.37 4.07
C SER A 290 0.17 -4.46 4.58
N ILE A 291 0.48 -3.27 5.07
CA ILE A 291 -0.50 -2.27 5.51
C ILE A 291 -1.16 -1.66 4.29
N HIS A 292 -0.38 -1.36 3.25
CA HIS A 292 -0.86 -0.79 1.99
C HIS A 292 -1.91 -1.71 1.34
N LEU A 293 -1.56 -2.99 1.14
CA LEU A 293 -2.46 -4.01 0.63
C LEU A 293 -3.72 -4.12 1.49
N ASN A 294 -3.58 -4.20 2.82
CA ASN A 294 -4.73 -4.33 3.71
C ASN A 294 -5.64 -3.09 3.66
N PHE A 295 -5.07 -1.89 3.53
CA PHE A 295 -5.83 -0.66 3.29
C PHE A 295 -6.58 -0.73 1.97
N GLY A 296 -5.92 -1.10 0.87
CA GLY A 296 -6.54 -1.23 -0.44
C GLY A 296 -7.70 -2.24 -0.47
N ILE A 297 -7.52 -3.40 0.17
CA ILE A 297 -8.57 -4.42 0.32
C ILE A 297 -9.78 -3.85 1.08
N ASP A 298 -9.53 -3.17 2.21
CA ASP A 298 -10.60 -2.55 3.00
C ASP A 298 -11.32 -1.45 2.20
N VAL A 299 -10.60 -0.63 1.45
CA VAL A 299 -11.17 0.39 0.55
C VAL A 299 -12.07 -0.25 -0.51
N ILE A 300 -11.56 -1.25 -1.24
CA ILE A 300 -12.30 -1.94 -2.30
C ILE A 300 -13.58 -2.58 -1.73
N ASN A 301 -13.46 -3.30 -0.62
CA ASN A 301 -14.59 -3.95 0.03
C ASN A 301 -15.60 -2.93 0.58
N GLN A 302 -15.14 -1.82 1.17
CA GLN A 302 -16.02 -0.78 1.67
C GLN A 302 -16.76 -0.05 0.55
N ILE A 303 -16.10 0.22 -0.59
CA ILE A 303 -16.76 0.76 -1.79
C ILE A 303 -17.84 -0.21 -2.28
N LYS A 304 -17.56 -1.52 -2.34
CA LYS A 304 -18.54 -2.56 -2.71
C LYS A 304 -19.74 -2.61 -1.75
N ILE A 305 -19.51 -2.47 -0.45
CA ILE A 305 -20.58 -2.46 0.57
C ILE A 305 -21.50 -1.25 0.37
N GLU A 306 -20.92 -0.08 0.10
CA GLU A 306 -21.67 1.17 -0.07
C GLU A 306 -22.32 1.29 -1.45
N ASN A 307 -21.75 0.62 -2.45
CA ASN A 307 -22.16 0.68 -3.86
C ASN A 307 -22.29 -0.74 -4.45
N PRO A 308 -23.22 -1.58 -3.95
CA PRO A 308 -23.32 -3.00 -4.35
C PRO A 308 -23.63 -3.19 -5.84
N HIS A 309 -24.21 -2.19 -6.48
CA HIS A 309 -24.50 -2.18 -7.92
C HIS A 309 -23.24 -2.15 -8.80
N LEU A 310 -22.07 -1.78 -8.25
CA LEU A 310 -20.81 -1.79 -9.01
C LEU A 310 -20.21 -3.20 -9.14
N TRP A 311 -20.51 -4.10 -8.21
CA TRP A 311 -19.89 -5.44 -8.14
C TRP A 311 -20.70 -6.49 -8.92
N THR A 312 -21.02 -6.19 -10.17
CA THR A 312 -21.83 -7.07 -11.03
C THR A 312 -21.07 -8.34 -11.42
N PRO A 313 -21.75 -9.42 -11.86
CA PRO A 313 -21.08 -10.61 -12.37
C PRO A 313 -20.10 -10.31 -13.53
N GLU A 314 -20.44 -9.36 -14.40
CA GLU A 314 -19.59 -8.92 -15.51
C GLU A 314 -18.31 -8.26 -14.99
N PHE A 315 -18.42 -7.38 -13.99
CA PHE A 315 -17.26 -6.74 -13.39
C PHE A 315 -16.38 -7.72 -12.62
N GLN A 316 -16.98 -8.69 -11.92
CA GLN A 316 -16.24 -9.77 -11.26
C GLN A 316 -15.45 -10.63 -12.26
N ALA A 317 -16.04 -10.93 -13.43
CA ALA A 317 -15.36 -11.65 -14.49
C ALA A 317 -14.21 -10.83 -15.10
N GLU A 318 -14.40 -9.52 -15.25
CA GLU A 318 -13.36 -8.60 -15.69
C GLU A 318 -12.17 -8.56 -14.70
N VAL A 319 -12.44 -8.38 -13.41
CA VAL A 319 -11.41 -8.38 -12.35
C VAL A 319 -10.67 -9.71 -12.31
N SER A 320 -11.38 -10.83 -12.47
CA SER A 320 -10.76 -12.16 -12.60
C SER A 320 -9.79 -12.22 -13.79
N GLY A 321 -10.17 -11.63 -14.92
CA GLY A 321 -9.30 -11.49 -16.09
C GLY A 321 -8.08 -10.60 -15.84
N MET A 322 -8.23 -9.51 -15.07
CA MET A 322 -7.10 -8.65 -14.67
C MET A 322 -6.08 -9.42 -13.84
N LEU A 323 -6.53 -10.14 -12.81
CA LEU A 323 -5.68 -10.95 -11.93
C LEU A 323 -4.97 -12.07 -12.70
N ALA A 324 -5.69 -12.77 -13.59
CA ALA A 324 -5.10 -13.79 -14.46
C ALA A 324 -4.02 -13.19 -15.37
N LYS A 325 -4.29 -12.02 -15.99
CA LYS A 325 -3.31 -11.37 -16.86
C LYS A 325 -2.08 -10.90 -16.09
N ALA A 326 -2.26 -10.33 -14.91
CA ALA A 326 -1.18 -9.91 -14.05
C ALA A 326 -0.30 -11.09 -13.59
N CYS A 327 -0.91 -12.25 -13.35
CA CYS A 327 -0.21 -13.49 -13.06
C CYS A 327 0.67 -13.94 -14.25
N GLU A 328 0.14 -13.92 -15.49
CA GLU A 328 0.93 -14.24 -16.69
C GLU A 328 2.14 -13.33 -16.85
N LEU A 329 1.96 -12.02 -16.62
CA LEU A 329 3.02 -11.02 -16.72
C LEU A 329 4.11 -11.26 -15.66
N GLU A 330 3.75 -11.57 -14.42
CA GLU A 330 4.75 -11.90 -13.41
C GLU A 330 5.47 -13.21 -13.70
N ILE A 331 4.78 -14.23 -14.24
CA ILE A 331 5.43 -15.49 -14.62
C ILE A 331 6.46 -15.23 -15.73
N ALA A 332 6.13 -14.39 -16.72
CA ALA A 332 7.07 -13.97 -17.75
C ALA A 332 8.28 -13.23 -17.16
N TYR A 333 8.05 -12.29 -16.25
CA TYR A 333 9.09 -11.60 -15.50
C TYR A 333 9.97 -12.55 -14.66
N GLY A 334 9.37 -13.52 -13.96
CA GLY A 334 10.11 -14.51 -13.17
C GLY A 334 11.02 -15.40 -14.02
N ARG A 335 10.56 -15.78 -15.23
CA ARG A 335 11.36 -16.57 -16.19
C ARG A 335 12.51 -15.76 -16.78
N ASP A 336 12.28 -14.51 -17.15
CA ASP A 336 13.33 -13.61 -17.65
C ASP A 336 14.35 -13.24 -16.56
N THR A 337 13.89 -13.08 -15.33
CA THR A 337 14.73 -12.75 -14.16
C THR A 337 15.59 -13.94 -13.70
N MET A 338 15.11 -15.18 -13.88
CA MET A 338 15.77 -16.41 -13.40
C MET A 338 15.80 -17.53 -14.45
N PRO A 339 16.49 -17.36 -15.60
CA PRO A 339 16.45 -18.31 -16.71
C PRO A 339 17.04 -19.69 -16.38
N THR A 340 17.99 -19.77 -15.43
CA THR A 340 18.64 -21.02 -15.00
C THR A 340 18.38 -21.38 -13.54
N GLY A 341 17.52 -20.61 -12.84
CA GLY A 341 17.28 -20.74 -11.40
C GLY A 341 18.52 -20.50 -10.53
N MET A 342 18.33 -20.52 -9.22
CA MET A 342 19.41 -20.42 -8.24
C MET A 342 19.12 -21.29 -7.01
N LEU A 343 20.10 -21.42 -6.10
CA LEU A 343 19.96 -22.26 -4.92
C LEU A 343 18.77 -21.79 -4.06
N GLY A 344 17.73 -22.63 -4.00
CA GLY A 344 16.53 -22.40 -3.21
C GLY A 344 15.49 -21.47 -3.85
N LEU A 345 15.66 -21.06 -5.12
CA LEU A 345 14.73 -20.19 -5.81
C LEU A 345 14.75 -20.45 -7.33
N THR A 346 13.61 -20.83 -7.91
CA THR A 346 13.44 -21.00 -9.36
C THR A 346 12.20 -20.26 -9.88
N ALA A 347 12.13 -20.08 -11.21
CA ALA A 347 10.96 -19.48 -11.85
C ALA A 347 9.69 -20.32 -11.62
N GLU A 348 9.79 -21.65 -11.60
CA GLU A 348 8.66 -22.55 -11.32
C GLU A 348 8.15 -22.41 -9.88
N GLN A 349 9.04 -22.18 -8.91
CA GLN A 349 8.63 -21.89 -7.55
C GLN A 349 7.92 -20.54 -7.45
N CYS A 350 8.40 -19.52 -8.17
CA CYS A 350 7.74 -18.21 -8.23
C CYS A 350 6.38 -18.28 -8.92
N GLU A 351 6.24 -19.09 -9.97
CA GLU A 351 4.95 -19.36 -10.64
C GLU A 351 3.94 -19.99 -9.67
N ARG A 352 4.36 -21.03 -8.93
CA ARG A 352 3.51 -21.63 -7.89
C ARG A 352 3.13 -20.65 -6.79
N TYR A 353 4.08 -19.82 -6.35
CA TYR A 353 3.82 -18.78 -5.37
C TYR A 353 2.83 -17.75 -5.89
N MET A 354 2.97 -17.34 -7.16
CA MET A 354 2.07 -16.39 -7.80
C MET A 354 0.63 -16.94 -7.86
N HIS A 355 0.43 -18.22 -8.22
CA HIS A 355 -0.90 -18.85 -8.16
C HIS A 355 -1.48 -18.84 -6.74
N PHE A 356 -0.66 -19.19 -5.73
CA PHE A 356 -1.07 -19.17 -4.32
C PHE A 356 -1.51 -17.76 -3.87
N ILE A 357 -0.68 -16.74 -4.09
CA ILE A 357 -1.02 -15.37 -3.68
C ILE A 357 -2.18 -14.81 -4.50
N THR A 358 -2.31 -15.14 -5.79
CA THR A 358 -3.45 -14.69 -6.60
C THR A 358 -4.77 -15.23 -6.06
N ASN A 359 -4.85 -16.52 -5.73
CA ASN A 359 -6.04 -17.11 -5.11
C ASN A 359 -6.37 -16.46 -3.77
N ARG A 360 -5.35 -16.17 -2.97
CA ARG A 360 -5.52 -15.44 -1.70
C ARG A 360 -6.09 -14.04 -1.93
N ARG A 361 -5.58 -13.28 -2.91
CA ARG A 361 -6.13 -11.97 -3.29
C ARG A 361 -7.58 -12.08 -3.75
N CYS A 362 -7.90 -13.09 -4.57
CA CYS A 362 -9.28 -13.37 -4.97
C CYS A 362 -10.20 -13.48 -3.74
N GLY A 363 -9.83 -14.32 -2.77
CA GLY A 363 -10.59 -14.49 -1.53
C GLY A 363 -10.78 -13.20 -0.75
N GLN A 364 -9.73 -12.37 -0.62
CA GLN A 364 -9.78 -11.11 0.13
C GLN A 364 -10.73 -10.07 -0.49
N ILE A 365 -10.97 -10.11 -1.80
CA ILE A 365 -11.96 -9.26 -2.49
C ILE A 365 -13.24 -10.00 -2.89
N GLY A 366 -13.47 -11.21 -2.35
CA GLY A 366 -14.70 -11.96 -2.55
C GLY A 366 -14.90 -12.55 -3.95
N LEU A 367 -13.82 -12.89 -4.64
CA LEU A 367 -13.82 -13.67 -5.89
C LEU A 367 -13.50 -15.14 -5.61
N PRO A 368 -14.02 -16.08 -6.43
CA PRO A 368 -13.58 -17.46 -6.39
C PRO A 368 -12.09 -17.58 -6.79
N PRO A 369 -11.38 -18.63 -6.33
CA PRO A 369 -10.00 -18.88 -6.75
C PRO A 369 -9.92 -19.10 -8.28
N LEU A 370 -8.87 -18.58 -8.90
CA LEU A 370 -8.62 -18.71 -10.35
C LEU A 370 -7.80 -19.95 -10.70
N PHE A 371 -6.94 -20.37 -9.77
CA PHE A 371 -6.05 -21.50 -9.93
C PHE A 371 -6.45 -22.64 -9.00
N ALA A 372 -5.98 -23.85 -9.29
CA ALA A 372 -6.13 -24.97 -8.36
C ALA A 372 -5.42 -24.67 -7.04
N ASP A 373 -5.94 -25.23 -5.94
CA ASP A 373 -5.31 -25.14 -4.62
C ASP A 373 -3.84 -25.57 -4.72
N THR A 374 -2.95 -24.68 -4.31
CA THR A 374 -1.50 -24.83 -4.44
C THR A 374 -0.85 -24.45 -3.13
N ASP A 375 0.02 -25.32 -2.60
CA ASP A 375 0.80 -25.02 -1.39
C ASP A 375 1.76 -23.85 -1.63
N ASN A 376 1.91 -22.99 -0.61
CA ASN A 376 2.91 -21.92 -0.62
C ASN A 376 4.34 -22.51 -0.66
N PRO A 377 5.12 -22.33 -1.76
CA PRO A 377 6.48 -22.85 -1.85
C PRO A 377 7.48 -22.09 -0.97
N PHE A 378 7.08 -20.94 -0.40
CA PHE A 378 7.88 -20.10 0.48
C PHE A 378 7.13 -19.87 1.82
N PRO A 379 6.93 -20.92 2.65
CA PRO A 379 6.18 -20.80 3.91
C PRO A 379 6.82 -19.82 4.90
N TRP A 380 8.14 -19.65 4.81
CA TRP A 380 8.90 -18.68 5.60
C TRP A 380 8.56 -17.21 5.29
N MET A 381 7.92 -16.91 4.14
CA MET A 381 7.40 -15.57 3.89
C MET A 381 6.34 -15.22 4.93
N SER A 382 5.41 -16.15 5.21
CA SER A 382 4.40 -16.02 6.27
C SER A 382 5.04 -15.79 7.63
N GLU A 383 6.02 -16.63 7.97
CA GLU A 383 6.76 -16.53 9.24
C GLU A 383 7.46 -15.17 9.40
N MET A 384 8.02 -14.59 8.33
CA MET A 384 8.67 -13.27 8.40
C MET A 384 7.70 -12.11 8.67
N MET A 385 6.45 -12.22 8.24
CA MET A 385 5.40 -11.27 8.61
C MET A 385 4.97 -11.47 10.07
N ASP A 386 4.91 -12.72 10.55
CA ASP A 386 4.51 -13.04 11.92
C ASP A 386 5.60 -12.77 12.98
N LEU A 387 6.88 -13.00 12.68
CA LEU A 387 8.02 -12.85 13.61
C LEU A 387 8.21 -11.41 14.12
N LYS A 388 7.67 -10.42 13.41
CA LYS A 388 7.66 -9.03 13.89
C LYS A 388 6.68 -8.77 15.03
N LYS A 389 5.81 -9.74 15.39
CA LYS A 389 5.03 -9.70 16.65
C LYS A 389 5.94 -9.79 17.90
N GLU A 390 7.14 -10.38 17.79
CA GLU A 390 7.95 -10.77 18.96
C GLU A 390 9.35 -10.14 19.04
N LYS A 391 9.77 -9.27 18.11
CA LYS A 391 11.05 -8.53 18.26
C LYS A 391 10.95 -7.42 19.30
N ASN A 392 10.75 -7.80 20.56
CA ASN A 392 10.96 -6.95 21.71
C ASN A 392 12.26 -7.36 22.43
N PHE A 393 13.19 -6.40 22.47
CA PHE A 393 14.05 -6.08 23.62
C PHE A 393 15.49 -6.58 23.75
N PHE A 394 16.01 -7.60 23.03
CA PHE A 394 17.36 -8.13 23.37
C PHE A 394 18.44 -8.23 22.28
N GLU A 395 18.18 -8.06 20.97
CA GLU A 395 19.21 -8.38 19.96
C GLU A 395 19.51 -7.33 18.88
N THR A 396 19.01 -6.10 18.99
CA THR A 396 19.43 -5.01 18.09
C THR A 396 19.42 -3.68 18.83
N ARG A 397 20.36 -2.79 18.48
CA ARG A 397 20.42 -1.43 19.03
C ARG A 397 19.05 -0.80 18.83
N VAL A 398 18.45 -0.25 19.90
CA VAL A 398 17.09 0.30 19.87
C VAL A 398 17.02 1.47 18.87
N ILE A 399 16.33 1.26 17.75
CA ILE A 399 15.99 2.29 16.76
C ILE A 399 14.51 2.69 16.89
N GLU A 400 13.71 1.94 17.65
CA GLU A 400 12.30 2.29 17.92
C GLU A 400 12.20 3.40 18.97
N TYR A 401 11.78 4.59 18.54
CA TYR A 401 11.25 5.62 19.44
C TYR A 401 9.84 5.23 19.89
N GLN A 402 9.72 4.25 20.79
CA GLN A 402 8.54 4.18 21.65
C GLN A 402 8.74 5.16 22.81
N THR A 403 8.08 6.32 22.75
CA THR A 403 7.83 7.10 23.96
C THR A 403 6.87 6.30 24.85
N GLY A 404 7.43 5.67 25.88
CA GLY A 404 6.70 4.83 26.82
C GLY A 404 5.46 5.53 27.37
N SER A 405 4.30 4.88 27.21
CA SER A 405 3.10 5.25 27.94
C SER A 405 3.33 5.01 29.43
N GLY A 406 2.98 6.02 30.23
CA GLY A 406 3.27 6.06 31.66
C GLY A 406 2.71 4.87 32.43
N LEU A 407 3.54 4.32 33.31
CA LEU A 407 3.12 3.37 34.34
C LEU A 407 1.98 3.98 35.16
N SER A 408 0.84 3.31 35.18
CA SER A 408 -0.17 3.51 36.21
C SER A 408 0.21 2.65 37.42
N TRP A 409 0.35 3.30 38.58
CA TRP A 409 0.64 2.66 39.86
C TRP A 409 -0.63 2.12 40.51
#